data_AF-A0A7C4V022-F1
#
_entry.id   AF-A0A7C4V022-F1
#
_cell.length_a   1.000
_cell.length_b   1.000
_cell.length_c   1.000
_cell.angle_alpha   90.00
_cell.angle_beta   90.00
_cell.angle_gamma   90.00
#
_symmetry.space_group_name_H-M   'P 1'
#
loop_
_entity.id
_entity.type
_entity.pdbx_description
1 polymer ?
#
loop_
_entity_poly.entity_id
_entity_poly.type
_entity_poly.pdbx_seq_one_letter_code
_entity_poly.pdbx_strand_id
1 'polypeptide(L)'
;MEHRGIHDILGTDPSAGETPALVVLVNNLADWRRVQEEHWYRIPLRRAPRLAGAAYLAFYHSGAFEEERWSIRWYAPVRSVQVLPRHMLIPDEPAHPRAQELYLRYDLGPLEALPAPVPSRRLRRVTFIPTTLERLLSAGDVSQLWIKQSLRERLWVELNRQGFHAEMDAGIEGLPDAAFDFVVPCEHGGVAVDLEQGETAGRGYREALPAYAPADIASELQRLGWSRLCFERGSVPSIMQRIREAVDAHGGMRLRPALTAGR
;
A
#
# COMPACT_ATOMS: atom_id res chain seq x y z
N MET A 1 -31.39 -2.00 3.29
CA MET A 1 -30.38 -1.46 4.22
C MET A 1 -29.10 -2.24 3.92
N GLU A 2 -28.43 -1.83 2.86
CA GLU A 2 -27.40 -2.62 2.18
C GLU A 2 -26.06 -2.50 2.89
N HIS A 3 -25.46 -3.67 3.13
CA HIS A 3 -24.12 -3.82 3.68
C HIS A 3 -23.10 -3.19 2.71
N ARG A 4 -22.61 -1.99 3.03
CA ARG A 4 -21.37 -1.49 2.46
C ARG A 4 -20.24 -2.36 3.01
N GLY A 5 -19.67 -3.18 2.13
CA GLY A 5 -18.48 -3.99 2.40
C GLY A 5 -17.32 -3.11 2.86
N ILE A 6 -16.50 -3.66 3.74
CA ILE A 6 -15.37 -3.01 4.44
C ILE A 6 -14.18 -2.68 3.48
N HIS A 7 -14.38 -2.73 2.16
CA HIS A 7 -13.31 -2.66 1.17
C HIS A 7 -12.88 -1.25 0.73
N ASP A 8 -13.59 -0.18 1.08
CA ASP A 8 -13.46 1.11 0.35
C ASP A 8 -12.69 2.25 1.05
N ILE A 9 -11.69 1.97 1.90
CA ILE A 9 -10.84 3.04 2.49
C ILE A 9 -9.33 2.72 2.39
N LEU A 10 -8.94 1.82 1.49
CA LEU A 10 -7.62 1.20 1.51
C LEU A 10 -6.58 1.97 0.68
N GLY A 11 -5.66 2.63 1.39
CA GLY A 11 -4.38 3.03 0.83
C GLY A 11 -3.46 1.82 0.76
N THR A 12 -3.07 1.48 -0.48
CA THR A 12 -2.07 0.48 -0.88
C THR A 12 -2.41 -0.96 -0.48
N ASP A 13 -3.28 -1.59 -1.27
CA ASP A 13 -3.32 -3.06 -1.34
C ASP A 13 -1.98 -3.60 -1.87
N PRO A 14 -1.51 -4.76 -1.38
CA PRO A 14 -0.45 -5.48 -2.08
C PRO A 14 -0.85 -5.69 -3.54
N SER A 15 0.13 -5.62 -4.47
CA SER A 15 -0.15 -5.87 -5.88
C SER A 15 -0.94 -7.15 -6.06
N ALA A 16 -1.92 -7.17 -6.96
CA ALA A 16 -2.75 -8.35 -7.23
C ALA A 16 -1.86 -9.60 -7.42
N GLY A 17 -1.78 -10.45 -6.38
CA GLY A 17 -0.92 -11.63 -6.33
C GLY A 17 0.01 -11.75 -5.12
N GLU A 18 0.28 -10.68 -4.36
CA GLU A 18 1.07 -10.78 -3.12
C GLU A 18 0.15 -10.93 -1.88
N THR A 19 0.58 -11.75 -0.92
CA THR A 19 -0.22 -12.08 0.27
C THR A 19 0.02 -11.04 1.36
N PRO A 20 -0.98 -10.25 1.80
CA PRO A 20 -0.78 -9.20 2.78
C PRO A 20 -0.28 -9.77 4.13
N ALA A 21 0.80 -9.19 4.64
CA ALA A 21 1.36 -9.53 5.95
C ALA A 21 1.64 -8.27 6.77
N LEU A 22 1.59 -8.40 8.09
CA LEU A 22 1.87 -7.29 9.00
C LEU A 22 2.92 -7.69 10.03
N VAL A 23 4.04 -6.95 10.05
CA VAL A 23 5.00 -7.06 11.15
C VAL A 23 4.48 -6.27 12.35
N VAL A 24 4.44 -6.91 13.51
CA VAL A 24 4.01 -6.34 14.80
C VAL A 24 5.13 -6.38 15.83
N LEU A 25 5.16 -5.39 16.73
CA LEU A 25 6.13 -5.30 17.81
C LEU A 25 5.73 -6.14 19.03
N VAL A 26 6.48 -7.19 19.32
CA VAL A 26 6.38 -7.91 20.61
C VAL A 26 7.38 -7.30 21.58
N ASN A 27 6.87 -6.64 22.63
CA ASN A 27 7.70 -5.90 23.59
C ASN A 27 7.66 -6.43 25.02
N ASN A 28 6.90 -7.48 25.29
CA ASN A 28 6.78 -8.09 26.62
C ASN A 28 6.51 -9.60 26.49
N LEU A 29 6.95 -10.36 27.49
CA LEU A 29 6.82 -11.83 27.51
C LEU A 29 5.37 -12.30 27.62
N ALA A 30 4.48 -11.53 28.26
CA ALA A 30 3.10 -11.93 28.46
C ALA A 30 2.31 -11.97 27.14
N ASP A 31 2.49 -10.96 26.27
CA ASP A 31 1.91 -10.98 24.93
C ASP A 31 2.56 -12.06 24.05
N TRP A 32 3.83 -12.39 24.26
CA TRP A 32 4.48 -13.49 23.53
C TRP A 32 3.93 -14.87 23.92
N ARG A 33 3.75 -15.13 25.23
CA ARG A 33 3.11 -16.37 25.71
C ARG A 33 1.71 -16.56 25.14
N ARG A 34 0.91 -15.51 25.04
CA ARG A 34 -0.42 -15.55 24.40
C ARG A 34 -0.35 -16.00 22.93
N VAL A 35 0.66 -15.56 22.19
CA VAL A 35 0.86 -16.02 20.80
C VAL A 35 1.19 -17.51 20.77
N GLN A 36 2.06 -17.96 21.67
CA GLN A 36 2.56 -19.34 21.69
C GLN A 36 1.53 -20.35 22.23
N GLU A 37 0.81 -19.99 23.29
CA GLU A 37 -0.04 -20.90 24.07
C GLU A 37 -1.53 -20.72 23.77
N GLU A 38 -1.96 -19.49 23.52
CA GLU A 38 -3.38 -19.14 23.34
C GLU A 38 -3.74 -18.82 21.88
N HIS A 39 -2.75 -18.78 20.98
CA HIS A 39 -2.90 -18.48 19.55
C HIS A 39 -3.64 -17.17 19.26
N TRP A 40 -3.34 -16.10 20.00
CA TRP A 40 -3.85 -14.77 19.64
C TRP A 40 -2.87 -13.65 19.95
N TYR A 41 -3.03 -12.53 19.26
CA TYR A 41 -2.26 -11.31 19.48
C TYR A 41 -3.15 -10.08 19.47
N ARG A 42 -2.69 -8.97 20.05
CA ARG A 42 -3.46 -7.73 20.15
C ARG A 42 -2.72 -6.49 19.72
N ILE A 43 -3.47 -5.56 19.15
CA ILE A 43 -2.99 -4.24 18.74
C ILE A 43 -3.95 -3.18 19.28
N PRO A 44 -3.49 -2.13 19.98
CA PRO A 44 -4.37 -1.02 20.36
C PRO A 44 -5.00 -0.40 19.11
N LEU A 45 -6.33 -0.32 19.05
CA LEU A 45 -7.05 0.11 17.84
C LEU A 45 -6.61 1.50 17.36
N ARG A 46 -6.38 2.42 18.30
CA ARG A 46 -5.91 3.80 18.02
C ARG A 46 -4.53 3.87 17.38
N ARG A 47 -3.74 2.80 17.46
CA ARG A 47 -2.37 2.71 16.92
C ARG A 47 -2.26 1.76 15.72
N ALA A 48 -3.32 1.02 15.41
CA ALA A 48 -3.30 0.05 14.35
C ALA A 48 -3.04 0.76 13.01
N PRO A 49 -2.21 0.17 12.12
CA PRO A 49 -2.06 0.67 10.77
C PRO A 49 -3.40 0.58 10.04
N ARG A 50 -3.63 1.50 9.09
CA ARG A 50 -4.88 1.53 8.30
C ARG A 50 -5.16 0.21 7.55
N LEU A 51 -4.10 -0.56 7.24
CA LEU A 51 -4.10 -1.90 6.64
C LEU A 51 -4.24 -3.01 7.70
N ALA A 52 -5.26 -2.95 8.56
CA ALA A 52 -5.47 -3.96 9.62
C ALA A 52 -5.89 -5.35 9.10
N GLY A 53 -6.27 -5.45 7.82
CA GLY A 53 -6.51 -6.72 7.12
C GLY A 53 -5.19 -7.32 6.63
N ALA A 54 -4.61 -8.22 7.42
CA ALA A 54 -3.44 -8.99 7.04
C ALA A 54 -3.79 -10.48 7.08
N ALA A 55 -3.36 -11.24 6.08
CA ALA A 55 -3.47 -12.70 6.07
C ALA A 55 -2.47 -13.34 7.04
N TYR A 56 -1.36 -12.66 7.35
CA TYR A 56 -0.33 -13.13 8.27
C TYR A 56 0.14 -12.04 9.23
N LEU A 57 0.44 -12.41 10.46
CA LEU A 57 1.24 -11.59 11.38
C LEU A 57 2.65 -12.14 11.50
N ALA A 58 3.63 -11.24 11.58
CA ALA A 58 5.03 -11.55 11.83
C ALA A 58 5.52 -10.80 13.07
N PHE A 59 6.30 -11.46 13.92
CA PHE A 59 6.59 -10.98 15.27
C PHE A 59 8.01 -10.42 15.38
N TYR A 60 8.14 -9.09 15.44
CA TYR A 60 9.41 -8.41 15.70
C TYR A 60 9.63 -8.29 17.20
N HIS A 61 10.66 -8.97 17.71
CA HIS A 61 10.99 -8.98 19.12
C HIS A 61 11.81 -7.75 19.52
N SER A 62 11.37 -7.06 20.58
CA SER A 62 12.09 -5.92 21.14
C SER A 62 13.37 -6.34 21.88
N GLY A 63 14.07 -5.37 22.50
CA GLY A 63 15.20 -5.66 23.39
C GLY A 63 14.82 -6.40 24.69
N ALA A 64 13.53 -6.67 24.94
CA ALA A 64 13.06 -7.48 26.08
C ALA A 64 13.32 -8.99 25.91
N PHE A 65 13.76 -9.40 24.72
CA PHE A 65 14.05 -10.79 24.38
C PHE A 65 15.57 -10.94 24.23
N GLU A 66 16.16 -12.05 24.64
CA GLU A 66 17.63 -12.19 24.60
C GLU A 66 18.10 -12.65 23.21
N GLU A 67 17.87 -13.91 22.89
CA GLU A 67 18.32 -14.54 21.63
C GLU A 67 17.56 -14.04 20.39
N GLU A 68 16.33 -13.53 20.61
CA GLU A 68 15.43 -13.12 19.54
C GLU A 68 15.39 -11.61 19.33
N ARG A 69 16.05 -10.80 20.17
CA ARG A 69 15.96 -9.34 20.06
C ARG A 69 16.27 -8.83 18.68
N TRP A 70 15.53 -7.80 18.32
CA TRP A 70 15.72 -7.01 17.12
C TRP A 70 15.64 -7.86 15.85
N SER A 71 14.84 -8.92 15.88
CA SER A 71 14.65 -9.81 14.74
C SER A 71 13.20 -10.27 14.64
N ILE A 72 12.86 -10.74 13.44
CA ILE A 72 11.64 -11.48 13.17
C ILE A 72 12.06 -12.91 12.90
N ARG A 73 11.49 -13.85 13.66
CA ARG A 73 11.75 -15.29 13.54
C ARG A 73 10.48 -16.09 13.31
N TRP A 74 9.36 -15.53 13.71
CA TRP A 74 8.10 -16.23 13.80
C TRP A 74 7.02 -15.44 13.07
N TYR A 75 6.13 -16.18 12.43
CA TYR A 75 4.93 -15.65 11.80
C TYR A 75 3.78 -16.64 11.97
N ALA A 76 2.55 -16.17 11.83
CA ALA A 76 1.37 -17.03 11.93
C ALA A 76 0.26 -16.52 10.99
N PRO A 77 -0.52 -17.42 10.37
CA PRO A 77 -1.69 -17.01 9.58
C PRO A 77 -2.76 -16.43 10.51
N VAL A 78 -3.39 -15.35 10.08
CA VAL A 78 -4.54 -14.75 10.75
C VAL A 78 -5.79 -15.54 10.39
N ARG A 79 -6.53 -15.97 11.41
CA ARG A 79 -7.81 -16.68 11.26
C ARG A 79 -9.00 -15.75 11.34
N SER A 80 -8.93 -14.79 12.26
CA SER A 80 -10.03 -13.90 12.60
C SER A 80 -9.48 -12.61 13.20
N VAL A 81 -10.22 -11.51 13.03
CA VAL A 81 -9.92 -10.23 13.67
C VAL A 81 -11.18 -9.68 14.31
N GLN A 82 -11.08 -9.31 15.58
CA GLN A 82 -12.20 -8.77 16.35
C GLN A 82 -11.79 -7.49 17.08
N VAL A 83 -12.74 -6.58 17.28
CA VAL A 83 -12.53 -5.39 18.11
C VAL A 83 -13.11 -5.64 19.49
N LEU A 84 -12.25 -5.63 20.52
CA LEU A 84 -12.64 -5.90 21.91
C LEU A 84 -11.98 -4.89 22.86
N PRO A 85 -12.62 -4.53 23.99
CA PRO A 85 -11.98 -3.74 25.02
C PRO A 85 -10.91 -4.55 25.76
N ARG A 86 -9.87 -3.89 26.30
CA ARG A 86 -8.75 -4.57 26.98
C ARG A 86 -9.19 -5.50 28.10
N HIS A 87 -10.15 -5.10 28.93
CA HIS A 87 -10.61 -5.92 30.06
C HIS A 87 -11.23 -7.25 29.62
N MET A 88 -11.74 -7.36 28.38
CA MET A 88 -12.21 -8.65 27.84
C MET A 88 -11.05 -9.52 27.32
N LEU A 89 -9.94 -8.90 26.92
CA LEU A 89 -8.75 -9.62 26.44
C LEU A 89 -7.85 -10.10 27.57
N ILE A 90 -7.81 -9.34 28.68
CA ILE A 90 -6.97 -9.62 29.85
C ILE A 90 -7.84 -9.39 31.09
N PRO A 91 -8.68 -10.38 31.45
CA PRO A 91 -9.65 -10.24 32.55
C PRO A 91 -8.98 -10.07 33.92
N ASP A 92 -7.75 -10.55 34.09
CA ASP A 92 -6.99 -10.45 35.35
C ASP A 92 -6.45 -9.03 35.64
N GLU A 93 -6.59 -8.10 34.70
CA GLU A 93 -6.16 -6.69 34.86
C GLU A 93 -7.33 -5.69 34.78
N PRO A 94 -8.42 -5.85 35.56
CA PRO A 94 -9.64 -5.07 35.38
C PRO A 94 -9.46 -3.58 35.73
N ALA A 95 -8.53 -3.26 36.64
CA ALA A 95 -8.22 -1.89 37.07
C ALA A 95 -7.12 -1.20 36.22
N HIS A 96 -6.68 -1.82 35.12
CA HIS A 96 -5.65 -1.23 34.27
C HIS A 96 -6.12 0.13 33.72
N PRO A 97 -5.27 1.18 33.64
CA PRO A 97 -5.68 2.52 33.14
C PRO A 97 -6.30 2.50 31.73
N ARG A 98 -5.97 1.46 30.96
CA ARG A 98 -6.47 1.20 29.60
C ARG A 98 -7.54 0.10 29.51
N ALA A 99 -8.15 -0.29 30.62
CA ALA A 99 -9.11 -1.40 30.66
C ALA A 99 -10.27 -1.22 29.66
N GLN A 100 -10.72 0.02 29.44
CA GLN A 100 -11.80 0.37 28.51
C GLN A 100 -11.32 0.69 27.08
N GLU A 101 -10.00 0.76 26.82
CA GLU A 101 -9.52 1.03 25.47
C GLU A 101 -9.80 -0.15 24.54
N LEU A 102 -10.12 0.16 23.28
CA LEU A 102 -10.38 -0.84 22.24
C LEU A 102 -9.07 -1.35 21.62
N TYR A 103 -9.04 -2.65 21.37
CA TYR A 103 -7.96 -3.39 20.77
C TYR A 103 -8.50 -4.24 19.62
N LEU A 104 -7.69 -4.40 18.58
CA LEU A 104 -7.83 -5.49 17.63
C LEU A 104 -7.25 -6.75 18.27
N ARG A 105 -8.04 -7.82 18.37
CA ARG A 105 -7.59 -9.18 18.67
C ARG A 105 -7.49 -9.94 17.35
N TYR A 106 -6.31 -10.45 17.07
CA TYR A 106 -6.04 -11.35 15.97
C TYR A 106 -6.00 -12.77 16.52
N ASP A 107 -6.93 -13.62 16.11
CA ASP A 107 -6.82 -15.06 16.34
C ASP A 107 -5.90 -15.64 15.27
N LEU A 108 -4.96 -16.48 15.69
CA LEU A 108 -3.85 -16.96 14.89
C LEU A 108 -3.99 -18.45 14.65
N GLY A 109 -3.43 -18.91 13.53
CA GLY A 109 -3.16 -20.33 13.33
C GLY A 109 -1.87 -20.76 14.04
N PRO A 110 -1.30 -21.91 13.63
CA PRO A 110 -0.04 -22.39 14.19
C PRO A 110 1.07 -21.38 13.95
N LEU A 111 1.95 -21.24 14.94
CA LEU A 111 3.14 -20.41 14.85
C LEU A 111 4.19 -21.14 13.99
N GLU A 112 4.71 -20.45 12.98
CA GLU A 112 5.69 -20.97 12.03
C GLU A 112 7.01 -20.21 12.13
N ALA A 113 8.12 -20.94 12.05
CA ALA A 113 9.45 -20.35 11.98
C ALA A 113 9.75 -19.90 10.55
N LEU A 114 10.35 -18.72 10.39
CA LEU A 114 10.90 -18.30 9.11
C LEU A 114 12.08 -19.20 8.71
N PRO A 115 12.30 -19.45 7.41
CA PRO A 115 13.46 -20.20 6.94
C PRO A 115 14.81 -19.62 7.41
N ALA A 116 14.87 -18.29 7.53
CA ALA A 116 15.96 -17.57 8.15
C ALA A 116 15.44 -16.40 8.98
N PRO A 117 16.03 -16.10 10.15
CA PRO A 117 15.70 -14.89 10.91
C PRO A 117 15.94 -13.62 10.10
N VAL A 118 15.04 -12.63 10.24
CA VAL A 118 15.17 -11.32 9.61
C VAL A 118 15.61 -10.29 10.67
N PRO A 119 16.91 -10.00 10.79
CA PRO A 119 17.41 -9.07 11.81
C PRO A 119 17.19 -7.60 11.41
N SER A 120 17.19 -6.71 12.39
CA SER A 120 17.27 -5.26 12.22
C SER A 120 18.68 -4.78 12.52
N ARG A 121 19.60 -4.85 11.55
CA ARG A 121 21.03 -4.52 11.76
C ARG A 121 21.29 -3.07 12.15
N ARG A 122 20.42 -2.14 11.76
CA ARG A 122 20.55 -0.70 12.05
C ARG A 122 19.62 -0.21 13.17
N LEU A 123 19.14 -1.10 14.04
CA LEU A 123 18.25 -0.80 15.19
C LEU A 123 17.16 0.23 14.87
N ARG A 124 16.24 -0.12 13.97
CA ARG A 124 15.12 0.76 13.60
C ARG A 124 14.02 0.65 14.64
N ARG A 125 13.36 1.77 14.97
CA ARG A 125 12.15 1.77 15.80
C ARG A 125 11.00 1.15 15.00
N VAL A 126 10.80 -0.16 15.17
CA VAL A 126 9.69 -0.90 14.58
C VAL A 126 8.48 -0.78 15.50
N THR A 127 7.34 -0.37 14.94
CA THR A 127 6.03 -0.44 15.60
C THR A 127 5.12 -1.35 14.81
N PHE A 128 4.90 -1.00 13.54
CA PHE A 128 4.19 -1.80 12.55
C PHE A 128 4.87 -1.66 11.19
N ILE A 129 4.97 -2.75 10.41
CA ILE A 129 5.42 -2.72 9.02
C ILE A 129 4.39 -3.47 8.17
N PRO A 130 3.50 -2.76 7.45
CA PRO A 130 2.72 -3.36 6.38
C PRO A 130 3.68 -3.90 5.32
N THR A 131 3.55 -5.18 5.00
CA THR A 131 4.43 -5.92 4.09
C THR A 131 3.66 -7.04 3.39
N THR A 132 4.37 -7.95 2.73
CA THR A 132 3.79 -9.15 2.13
C THR A 132 4.52 -10.40 2.59
N LEU A 133 3.85 -11.55 2.56
CA LEU A 133 4.43 -12.82 2.99
C LEU A 133 5.67 -13.15 2.15
N GLU A 134 5.62 -12.86 0.86
CA GLU A 134 6.69 -13.10 -0.11
C GLU A 134 7.95 -12.28 0.24
N ARG A 135 7.77 -11.01 0.63
CA ARG A 135 8.86 -10.17 1.15
C ARG A 135 9.37 -10.67 2.49
N LEU A 136 8.48 -11.10 3.37
CA LEU A 136 8.85 -11.62 4.68
C LEU A 136 9.74 -12.86 4.57
N LEU A 137 9.40 -13.79 3.67
CA LEU A 137 10.12 -15.05 3.47
C LEU A 137 11.48 -14.88 2.77
N SER A 138 11.68 -13.78 2.04
CA SER A 138 12.89 -13.54 1.25
C SER A 138 13.81 -12.47 1.84
N ALA A 139 13.36 -11.67 2.80
CA ALA A 139 14.13 -10.56 3.36
C ALA A 139 15.32 -11.04 4.19
N GLY A 140 16.49 -10.46 3.93
CA GLY A 140 17.69 -10.63 4.76
C GLY A 140 17.81 -9.59 5.88
N ASP A 141 17.03 -8.51 5.85
CA ASP A 141 17.01 -7.44 6.87
C ASP A 141 15.63 -6.77 6.97
N VAL A 142 15.26 -6.33 8.17
CA VAL A 142 13.99 -5.62 8.42
C VAL A 142 13.80 -4.39 7.53
N SER A 143 14.88 -3.73 7.11
CA SER A 143 14.81 -2.59 6.18
C SER A 143 14.23 -2.93 4.80
N GLN A 144 14.24 -4.20 4.40
CA GLN A 144 13.71 -4.67 3.12
C GLN A 144 12.20 -4.98 3.18
N LEU A 145 11.62 -5.05 4.38
CA LEU A 145 10.20 -5.33 4.58
C LEU A 145 9.29 -4.14 4.31
N TRP A 146 9.84 -2.93 4.32
CA TRP A 146 9.08 -1.71 4.06
C TRP A 146 8.65 -1.69 2.60
N ILE A 147 7.33 -1.80 2.37
CA ILE A 147 6.75 -1.50 1.06
C ILE A 147 6.96 0.00 0.84
N LYS A 148 7.90 0.34 -0.04
CA LYS A 148 8.03 1.70 -0.54
C LYS A 148 6.88 1.92 -1.50
N GLN A 149 6.03 2.91 -1.23
CA GLN A 149 5.04 3.35 -2.22
C GLN A 149 5.76 3.62 -3.53
N SER A 150 5.27 3.02 -4.61
CA SER A 150 5.84 3.23 -5.94
C SER A 150 5.79 4.72 -6.29
N LEU A 151 6.68 5.17 -7.19
CA LEU A 151 6.64 6.56 -7.68
C LEU A 151 5.24 6.90 -8.21
N ARG A 152 4.62 5.93 -8.90
CA ARG A 152 3.27 5.98 -9.42
C ARG A 152 2.22 6.22 -8.33
N GLU A 153 2.17 5.40 -7.27
CA GLU A 153 1.22 5.60 -6.16
C GLU A 153 1.40 6.96 -5.48
N ARG A 154 2.65 7.35 -5.23
CA ARG A 154 2.94 8.65 -4.61
C ARG A 154 2.49 9.81 -5.48
N LEU A 155 2.63 9.68 -6.81
CA LEU A 155 2.19 10.68 -7.76
C LEU A 155 0.65 10.71 -7.86
N TRP A 156 -0.01 9.55 -7.85
CA TRP A 156 -1.49 9.46 -7.83
C TRP A 156 -2.09 10.18 -6.63
N VAL A 157 -1.55 9.95 -5.43
CA VAL A 157 -1.97 10.64 -4.21
C VAL A 157 -1.80 12.15 -4.36
N GLU A 158 -0.67 12.59 -4.91
CA GLU A 158 -0.36 14.01 -5.03
C GLU A 158 -1.19 14.72 -6.11
N LEU A 159 -1.42 14.07 -7.26
CA LEU A 159 -2.32 14.55 -8.31
C LEU A 159 -3.74 14.77 -7.77
N ASN A 160 -4.28 13.78 -7.05
CA ASN A 160 -5.61 13.91 -6.45
C ASN A 160 -5.66 14.97 -5.35
N ARG A 161 -4.63 15.03 -4.49
CA ARG A 161 -4.53 16.05 -3.43
C ARG A 161 -4.52 17.47 -4.00
N GLN A 162 -3.94 17.66 -5.18
CA GLN A 162 -3.87 18.95 -5.87
C GLN A 162 -5.02 19.19 -6.87
N GLY A 163 -5.97 18.26 -6.99
CA GLY A 163 -7.14 18.42 -7.85
C GLY A 163 -6.85 18.28 -9.34
N PHE A 164 -5.85 17.47 -9.73
CA PHE A 164 -5.45 17.35 -11.13
C PHE A 164 -6.44 16.59 -12.04
N HIS A 165 -7.50 16.03 -11.46
CA HIS A 165 -8.49 15.19 -12.16
C HIS A 165 -7.86 14.13 -13.08
N ALA A 166 -6.68 13.64 -12.69
CA ALA A 166 -5.96 12.63 -13.43
C ALA A 166 -6.74 11.31 -13.43
N GLU A 167 -6.66 10.57 -14.53
CA GLU A 167 -7.17 9.22 -14.67
C GLU A 167 -5.99 8.27 -14.73
N MET A 168 -6.01 7.20 -13.92
CA MET A 168 -4.93 6.21 -13.85
C MET A 168 -5.22 5.03 -14.79
N ASP A 169 -4.20 4.50 -15.46
CA ASP A 169 -4.31 3.43 -16.48
C ASP A 169 -5.31 3.74 -17.60
N ALA A 170 -5.51 5.02 -17.90
CA ALA A 170 -6.48 5.45 -18.89
C ALA A 170 -5.89 5.41 -20.31
N GLY A 171 -6.74 5.02 -21.26
CA GLY A 171 -6.49 5.21 -22.68
C GLY A 171 -6.90 6.62 -23.14
N ILE A 172 -6.52 6.96 -24.36
CA ILE A 172 -6.91 8.23 -25.00
C ILE A 172 -7.86 7.92 -26.16
N GLU A 173 -8.97 8.66 -26.23
CA GLU A 173 -9.91 8.54 -27.34
C GLU A 173 -9.22 8.86 -28.67
N GLY A 174 -9.41 7.99 -29.67
CA GLY A 174 -8.69 8.07 -30.95
C GLY A 174 -7.30 7.42 -30.95
N LEU A 175 -6.87 6.86 -29.81
CA LEU A 175 -5.67 6.05 -29.68
C LEU A 175 -6.00 4.72 -28.97
N PRO A 176 -6.82 3.84 -29.59
CA PRO A 176 -7.12 2.53 -29.02
C PRO A 176 -5.82 1.72 -28.88
N ASP A 177 -5.76 0.89 -27.85
CA ASP A 177 -4.61 0.02 -27.51
C ASP A 177 -3.39 0.71 -26.86
N ALA A 178 -3.39 2.05 -26.72
CA ALA A 178 -2.41 2.77 -25.90
C ALA A 178 -2.99 3.09 -24.51
N ALA A 179 -2.23 2.77 -23.45
CA ALA A 179 -2.53 3.15 -22.07
C ALA A 179 -1.32 3.83 -21.44
N PHE A 180 -1.59 4.79 -20.57
CA PHE A 180 -0.59 5.60 -19.88
C PHE A 180 -0.75 5.45 -18.37
N ASP A 181 0.32 5.65 -17.59
CA ASP A 181 0.23 5.59 -16.13
C ASP A 181 -0.76 6.62 -15.59
N PHE A 182 -0.76 7.83 -16.17
CA PHE A 182 -1.79 8.83 -15.93
C PHE A 182 -2.16 9.59 -17.20
N VAL A 183 -3.41 10.01 -17.27
CA VAL A 183 -3.94 10.90 -18.29
C VAL A 183 -4.60 12.09 -17.59
N VAL A 184 -4.24 13.31 -17.98
CA VAL A 184 -4.84 14.55 -17.46
C VAL A 184 -5.55 15.27 -18.61
N PRO A 185 -6.88 15.13 -18.73
CA PRO A 185 -7.66 15.84 -19.73
C PRO A 185 -7.58 17.36 -19.53
N CYS A 186 -7.33 18.08 -20.62
CA CYS A 186 -7.23 19.54 -20.61
C CYS A 186 -8.26 20.17 -21.55
N GLU A 187 -8.39 21.49 -21.52
CA GLU A 187 -9.29 22.21 -22.43
C GLU A 187 -8.95 21.91 -23.90
N HIS A 188 -7.66 21.94 -24.24
CA HIS A 188 -7.14 21.64 -25.57
C HIS A 188 -6.36 20.31 -25.56
N GLY A 189 -7.07 19.18 -25.69
CA GLY A 189 -6.47 17.84 -25.68
C GLY A 189 -6.12 17.37 -24.26
N GLY A 190 -4.83 17.12 -23.98
CA GLY A 190 -4.42 16.72 -22.63
C GLY A 190 -2.96 16.31 -22.49
N VAL A 191 -2.62 15.87 -21.27
CA VAL A 191 -1.27 15.40 -20.92
C VAL A 191 -1.30 13.92 -20.58
N ALA A 192 -0.52 13.13 -21.30
CA ALA A 192 -0.27 11.72 -21.03
C ALA A 192 1.05 11.58 -20.27
N VAL A 193 1.07 10.82 -19.17
CA VAL A 193 2.25 10.62 -18.33
C VAL A 193 2.63 9.16 -18.29
N ASP A 194 3.89 8.87 -18.63
CA ASP A 194 4.49 7.55 -18.49
C ASP A 194 5.64 7.58 -17.48
N LEU A 195 5.58 6.67 -16.52
CA LEU A 195 6.61 6.40 -15.55
C LEU A 195 7.35 5.14 -15.99
N GLU A 196 8.45 5.31 -16.74
CA GLU A 196 9.29 4.19 -17.14
C GLU A 196 10.01 3.63 -15.91
N GLN A 197 9.40 2.65 -15.24
CA GLN A 197 10.00 2.06 -14.05
C GLN A 197 11.15 1.14 -14.44
N GLY A 198 12.34 1.46 -13.93
CA GLY A 198 13.44 0.49 -13.79
C GLY A 198 12.94 -0.79 -13.12
N GLU A 199 13.47 -1.92 -13.58
CA GLU A 199 12.96 -3.28 -13.46
C GLU A 199 12.17 -3.62 -12.17
N THR A 200 10.95 -4.15 -12.35
CA THR A 200 10.21 -5.05 -11.42
C THR A 200 9.56 -4.47 -10.15
N ALA A 201 8.90 -3.32 -10.21
CA ALA A 201 7.89 -2.97 -9.21
C ALA A 201 6.67 -2.31 -9.87
N GLY A 202 5.73 -3.13 -10.35
CA GLY A 202 4.47 -2.63 -10.92
C GLY A 202 3.99 -3.30 -12.21
N ARG A 203 4.52 -4.46 -12.62
CA ARG A 203 4.00 -5.25 -13.76
C ARG A 203 2.59 -5.85 -13.52
N GLY A 204 1.78 -5.31 -12.61
CA GLY A 204 0.44 -5.82 -12.33
C GLY A 204 -0.63 -5.41 -13.34
N TYR A 205 -0.37 -4.44 -14.23
CA TYR A 205 -1.35 -3.97 -15.21
C TYR A 205 -0.84 -3.91 -16.66
N ARG A 206 0.44 -4.21 -16.92
CA ARG A 206 1.02 -4.23 -18.29
C ARG A 206 0.91 -5.57 -19.02
N GLU A 207 0.48 -6.64 -18.35
CA GLU A 207 0.55 -8.01 -18.90
C GLU A 207 -0.52 -8.36 -19.95
N ALA A 208 -1.41 -7.42 -20.32
CA ALA A 208 -2.50 -7.71 -21.26
C ALA A 208 -2.80 -6.61 -22.28
N LEU A 209 -1.86 -5.70 -22.59
CA LEU A 209 -2.02 -4.82 -23.75
C LEU A 209 -1.30 -5.44 -24.96
N PRO A 210 -1.94 -5.52 -26.14
CA PRO A 210 -1.34 -6.12 -27.32
C PRO A 210 0.01 -5.47 -27.64
N ALA A 211 0.93 -6.25 -28.22
CA ALA A 211 2.25 -5.83 -28.67
C ALA A 211 2.24 -4.77 -29.81
N TYR A 212 1.09 -4.15 -30.09
CA TYR A 212 0.92 -3.15 -31.13
C TYR A 212 0.76 -1.76 -30.49
N ALA A 213 1.90 -1.16 -30.14
CA ALA A 213 1.98 0.30 -30.11
C ALA A 213 1.90 0.80 -31.57
N PRO A 214 1.09 1.83 -31.90
CA PRO A 214 1.15 2.42 -33.23
C PRO A 214 2.60 2.82 -33.56
N ALA A 215 2.99 2.68 -34.83
CA ALA A 215 4.38 2.83 -35.28
C ALA A 215 5.04 4.17 -34.85
N ASP A 216 4.22 5.19 -34.52
CA ASP A 216 4.65 6.40 -33.84
C ASP A 216 3.55 6.97 -32.92
N ILE A 217 3.50 6.51 -31.66
CA ILE A 217 2.61 7.06 -30.61
C ILE A 217 2.75 8.59 -30.48
N ALA A 218 3.95 9.15 -30.67
CA ALA A 218 4.18 10.57 -30.47
C ALA A 218 3.46 11.41 -31.55
N SER A 219 3.53 10.99 -32.81
CA SER A 219 2.81 11.64 -33.91
C SER A 219 1.29 11.57 -33.73
N GLU A 220 0.75 10.45 -33.26
CA GLU A 220 -0.70 10.33 -33.00
C GLU A 220 -1.15 11.19 -31.83
N LEU A 221 -0.40 11.23 -30.73
CA LEU A 221 -0.70 12.13 -29.62
C LEU A 221 -0.70 13.59 -30.08
N GLN A 222 0.31 14.00 -30.85
CA GLN A 222 0.37 15.36 -31.40
C GLN A 222 -0.85 15.67 -32.29
N ARG A 223 -1.26 14.75 -33.16
CA ARG A 223 -2.45 14.90 -34.01
C ARG A 223 -3.73 15.07 -33.19
N LEU A 224 -3.83 14.38 -32.05
CA LEU A 224 -4.97 14.44 -31.14
C LEU A 224 -4.90 15.64 -30.17
N GLY A 225 -3.83 16.46 -30.23
CA GLY A 225 -3.63 17.59 -29.33
C GLY A 225 -3.13 17.19 -27.94
N TRP A 226 -2.51 16.03 -27.81
CA TRP A 226 -1.94 15.51 -26.56
C TRP A 226 -0.43 15.67 -26.51
N SER A 227 0.08 15.95 -25.32
CA SER A 227 1.52 15.90 -25.03
C SER A 227 1.86 14.69 -24.17
N ARG A 228 2.99 14.03 -24.45
CA ARG A 228 3.52 12.93 -23.64
C ARG A 228 4.66 13.39 -22.75
N LEU A 229 4.59 13.08 -21.47
CA LEU A 229 5.68 13.26 -20.51
C LEU A 229 6.18 11.90 -20.02
N CYS A 230 7.41 11.54 -20.40
CA CYS A 230 8.07 10.32 -19.91
C CYS A 230 9.03 10.66 -18.76
N PHE A 231 9.01 9.84 -17.71
CA PHE A 231 9.88 9.96 -16.55
C PHE A 231 10.47 8.60 -16.17
N GLU A 232 11.74 8.38 -16.44
CA GLU A 232 12.47 7.21 -15.94
C GLU A 232 12.79 7.34 -14.43
N ARG A 233 13.08 8.56 -13.99
CA ARG A 233 13.42 8.93 -12.62
C ARG A 233 12.93 10.34 -12.33
N GLY A 234 12.66 10.62 -11.05
CA GLY A 234 12.30 11.96 -10.62
C GLY A 234 11.73 11.97 -9.21
N SER A 235 11.77 13.13 -8.58
CA SER A 235 11.03 13.36 -7.34
C SER A 235 9.57 13.72 -7.67
N VAL A 236 8.64 13.41 -6.78
CA VAL A 236 7.23 13.80 -6.96
C VAL A 236 7.09 15.33 -7.21
N PRO A 237 7.77 16.22 -6.46
CA PRO A 237 7.69 17.67 -6.74
C PRO A 237 8.13 18.05 -8.16
N SER A 238 9.26 17.53 -8.64
CA SER A 238 9.76 17.85 -9.99
C SER A 238 8.86 17.33 -11.09
N ILE A 239 8.23 16.17 -10.89
CA ILE A 239 7.29 15.60 -11.86
C ILE A 239 5.99 16.40 -11.87
N MET A 240 5.44 16.72 -10.69
CA MET A 240 4.25 17.55 -10.56
C MET A 240 4.42 18.93 -11.20
N GLN A 241 5.61 19.54 -11.07
CA GLN A 241 5.91 20.81 -11.72
C GLN A 241 5.79 20.69 -13.26
N ARG A 242 6.42 19.67 -13.86
CA ARG A 242 6.37 19.46 -15.31
C ARG A 242 4.96 19.12 -15.81
N ILE A 243 4.18 18.35 -15.04
CA ILE A 243 2.77 18.09 -15.37
C ILE A 243 1.98 19.39 -15.37
N ARG A 244 2.18 20.26 -14.37
CA ARG A 244 1.50 21.56 -14.30
C ARG A 244 1.84 22.46 -15.48
N GLU A 245 3.12 22.59 -15.81
CA GLU A 245 3.57 23.39 -16.97
C GLU A 245 2.93 22.90 -18.28
N ALA A 246 2.82 21.58 -18.46
CA ALA A 246 2.15 20.99 -19.61
C ALA A 246 0.63 21.25 -19.58
N VAL A 247 -0.04 21.05 -18.44
CA VAL A 247 -1.47 21.34 -18.28
C VAL A 247 -1.79 22.80 -18.59
N ASP A 248 -0.97 23.73 -18.11
CA ASP A 248 -1.13 25.16 -18.38
C ASP A 248 -0.96 25.47 -19.88
N ALA A 249 0.00 24.82 -20.56
CA ALA A 249 0.19 24.93 -22.00
C ALA A 249 -1.01 24.38 -22.81
N HIS A 250 -1.76 23.43 -22.26
CA HIS A 250 -2.99 22.88 -22.86
C HIS A 250 -4.27 23.65 -22.44
N GLY A 251 -4.13 24.83 -21.81
CA GLY A 251 -5.26 25.70 -21.44
C GLY A 251 -5.92 25.33 -20.11
N GLY A 252 -5.26 24.54 -19.27
CA GLY A 252 -5.77 24.10 -17.98
C GLY A 252 -6.60 22.82 -18.07
N MET A 253 -6.94 22.29 -16.89
CA MET A 253 -7.64 21.00 -16.75
C MET A 253 -9.10 21.13 -17.14
N ARG A 254 -9.59 20.17 -17.91
CA ARG A 254 -11.01 20.10 -18.23
C ARG A 254 -11.77 19.52 -17.04
N LEU A 255 -12.65 20.33 -16.45
CA LEU A 255 -13.58 19.85 -15.44
C LEU A 255 -14.62 18.97 -16.13
N ARG A 256 -14.68 17.67 -15.77
CA ARG A 256 -15.85 16.87 -16.17
C ARG A 256 -17.09 17.48 -15.51
N PRO A 257 -18.21 17.64 -16.23
CA PRO A 257 -19.47 18.00 -15.59
C PRO A 257 -19.76 16.96 -14.50
N ALA A 258 -20.16 17.43 -13.33
CA ALA A 258 -20.59 16.55 -12.24
C ALA A 258 -21.64 15.59 -12.82
N LEU A 259 -21.41 14.28 -12.68
CA LEU A 259 -22.40 13.27 -13.02
C LEU A 259 -23.70 13.66 -12.32
N THR A 260 -24.66 14.22 -13.06
CA THR A 260 -26.01 14.39 -12.58
C THR A 260 -26.50 13.00 -12.24
N ALA A 261 -26.60 12.71 -10.95
CA ALA A 261 -27.23 11.50 -10.44
C ALA A 261 -28.62 11.42 -11.09
N GLY A 262 -28.77 10.47 -12.02
CA GLY A 262 -30.03 10.18 -12.67
C GLY A 262 -31.06 9.85 -11.61
N ARG A 263 -32.21 10.52 -11.74
CA ARG A 263 -33.44 10.26 -10.98
C ARG A 263 -34.00 8.88 -11.30
#